data_AF-H2ERZ4-F1
#
_entry.id   AF-H2ERZ4-F1
#
_cell.length_a   1.000
_cell.length_b   1.000
_cell.length_c   1.000
_cell.angle_alpha   90.00
_cell.angle_beta   90.00
_cell.angle_gamma   90.00
#
_symmetry.space_group_name_H-M   'P 1'
#
loop_
_entity.id
_entity.type
_entity.pdbx_description
1 polymer ?
#
loop_
_entity_poly.entity_id
_entity_poly.type
_entity_poly.pdbx_seq_one_letter_code
_entity_poly.pdbx_strand_id
1 'polypeptide(L)' 'MVSETGQETLVNINIDINDPDTVIIQRIAKQFVLRLDDSVVGITNKGFNTLNVNNDTGSTIKNVVREVKGVDTP' A
#
# COMPACT_ATOMS: atom_id res chain seq x y z
N MET A 1 -2.35 3.60 -9.28
CA MET A 1 -0.87 3.41 -9.42
C MET A 1 -0.55 2.91 -10.81
N VAL A 2 0.70 2.99 -11.26
CA VAL A 2 1.14 2.31 -12.50
C VAL A 2 1.70 0.93 -12.11
N SER A 3 1.15 -0.12 -12.70
CA SER A 3 1.59 -1.50 -12.49
C SER A 3 2.93 -1.77 -13.17
N GLU A 4 3.52 -2.93 -12.91
CA GLU A 4 4.74 -3.38 -13.59
C GLU A 4 4.55 -3.55 -15.11
N THR A 5 3.31 -3.78 -15.56
CA THR A 5 2.96 -3.86 -16.98
C THR A 5 2.71 -2.49 -17.61
N GLY A 6 2.92 -1.39 -16.87
CA GLY A 6 2.75 -0.03 -17.35
C GLY A 6 1.29 0.44 -17.41
N GLN A 7 0.34 -0.38 -16.99
CA GLN A 7 -1.09 -0.02 -16.96
C GLN A 7 -1.47 0.63 -15.63
N GLU A 8 -2.40 1.58 -15.67
CA GLU A 8 -2.99 2.12 -14.45
C GLU A 8 -3.86 1.06 -13.78
N THR A 9 -3.79 0.98 -12.44
CA THR A 9 -4.63 0.09 -11.65
C THR A 9 -5.10 0.80 -10.39
N LEU A 10 -6.37 0.56 -10.03
CA LEU A 10 -6.95 0.98 -8.76
C LEU A 10 -6.28 0.21 -7.62
N VAL A 11 -6.07 0.90 -6.50
CA VAL A 11 -5.43 0.35 -5.31
C VAL A 11 -6.33 0.52 -4.11
N ASN A 12 -6.20 -0.39 -3.15
CA ASN A 12 -6.87 -0.23 -1.88
C ASN A 12 -6.28 0.96 -1.11
N ILE A 13 -7.16 1.84 -0.64
CA ILE A 13 -6.80 3.05 0.11
C ILE A 13 -7.71 3.21 1.32
N ASN A 14 -7.20 3.90 2.34
CA ASN A 14 -8.00 4.41 3.45
C ASN A 14 -7.48 5.79 3.88
N ILE A 15 -8.35 6.60 4.46
CA ILE A 15 -7.96 7.88 5.05
C ILE A 15 -7.44 7.64 6.47
N ASP A 16 -6.40 8.35 6.88
CA ASP A 16 -5.98 8.35 8.29
C ASP A 16 -7.02 9.09 9.13
N ILE A 17 -7.54 8.44 10.17
CA ILE A 17 -8.55 9.03 11.05
C ILE A 17 -7.98 10.17 11.91
N ASN A 18 -6.67 10.18 12.15
CA ASN A 18 -5.99 11.21 12.94
C ASN A 18 -5.53 12.38 12.08
N ASP A 19 -5.42 12.18 10.76
CA ASP A 19 -5.02 13.18 9.78
C ASP A 19 -5.85 13.02 8.48
N PRO A 20 -7.03 13.66 8.38
CA PRO A 20 -7.97 13.46 7.28
C PRO A 20 -7.45 13.85 5.89
N ASP A 21 -6.38 14.66 5.83
CA ASP A 21 -5.75 15.07 4.58
C ASP A 21 -4.69 14.04 4.12
N THR A 22 -4.48 12.96 4.88
CA THR A 22 -3.55 11.88 4.57
C THR A 22 -4.26 10.64 4.05
N VAL A 23 -3.88 10.23 2.83
CA VAL A 23 -4.32 8.97 2.19
C VAL A 23 -3.27 7.89 2.41
N ILE A 24 -3.68 6.78 3.02
CA ILE A 24 -2.86 5.58 3.20
C ILE A 24 -3.10 4.64 2.02
N ILE A 25 -2.04 4.31 1.29
CA ILE A 25 -2.06 3.35 0.17
C ILE A 25 -1.41 2.05 0.62
N GLN A 26 -2.14 0.94 0.59
CA GLN A 26 -1.67 -0.36 1.10
C GLN A 26 -0.77 -1.13 0.10
N ARG A 27 0.00 -0.40 -0.71
CA ARG A 27 0.93 -0.98 -1.70
C ARG A 27 2.04 0.01 -2.03
N ILE A 28 3.27 -0.50 -2.19
CA ILE A 28 4.41 0.26 -2.67
C ILE A 28 4.48 0.18 -4.20
N ALA A 29 4.68 1.30 -4.87
CA ALA A 29 4.84 1.40 -6.32
C ALA A 29 5.91 2.41 -6.70
N LYS A 30 6.47 2.26 -7.90
CA LYS A 30 7.40 3.24 -8.47
C LYS A 30 6.70 4.53 -8.87
N GLN A 31 5.46 4.41 -9.35
CA GLN A 31 4.66 5.54 -9.82
C GLN A 31 3.22 5.47 -9.31
N PHE A 32 2.71 6.62 -8.88
CA PHE A 32 1.31 6.82 -8.55
C PHE A 32 0.70 7.88 -9.45
N VAL A 33 -0.60 7.75 -9.68
CA VAL A 33 -1.41 8.71 -10.40
C VAL A 33 -2.55 9.08 -9.47
N LEU A 34 -2.61 10.34 -9.08
CA LEU A 34 -3.74 10.93 -8.37
C LEU A 34 -4.62 11.62 -9.41
N ARG A 35 -5.92 11.36 -9.35
CA ARG A 35 -6.89 11.90 -10.30
C ARG A 35 -8.09 12.46 -9.54
N LEU A 36 -8.52 13.64 -9.94
CA LEU A 36 -9.75 14.28 -9.53
C LEU A 36 -10.40 14.87 -10.78
N ASP A 37 -11.46 14.23 -11.26
CA ASP A 37 -12.11 14.56 -12.54
C ASP A 37 -11.07 14.65 -13.69
N ASP A 38 -10.93 15.84 -14.27
CA ASP A 38 -9.99 16.13 -15.37
C ASP A 38 -8.57 16.48 -14.89
N SER A 39 -8.35 16.62 -13.58
CA SER A 39 -7.05 16.94 -13.00
C SER A 39 -6.25 15.68 -12.69
N VAL A 40 -4.97 15.65 -13.08
CA VAL A 40 -4.08 14.51 -12.91
C VAL A 40 -2.72 14.95 -12.36
N VAL A 41 -2.25 14.24 -11.34
CA VAL A 41 -0.91 14.40 -10.77
C VAL A 41 -0.19 13.07 -10.77
N GLY A 42 0.97 13.02 -11.43
CA GLY A 42 1.89 11.88 -11.40
C GLY A 42 2.92 12.04 -10.27
N ILE A 43 3.08 11.01 -9.46
CA ILE A 43 4.09 10.95 -8.40
C ILE A 43 5.10 9.86 -8.74
N THR A 44 6.38 10.19 -8.70
CA THR A 44 7.48 9.23 -8.91
C THR A 44 8.23 8.99 -7.61
N ASN A 45 8.17 7.76 -7.09
CA ASN A 45 8.94 7.32 -5.94
C ASN A 45 10.39 7.00 -6.37
N LYS A 46 11.30 7.96 -6.19
CA LYS A 46 12.72 7.81 -6.52
C LYS A 46 13.46 6.81 -5.61
N GLY A 47 12.89 6.45 -4.46
CA GLY A 47 13.40 5.44 -3.53
C GLY A 47 12.75 4.06 -3.70
N PHE A 48 12.08 3.81 -4.81
CA PHE A 48 11.42 2.53 -5.04
C PHE A 48 12.42 1.37 -4.93
N ASN A 49 12.06 0.35 -4.14
CA ASN A 49 12.87 -0.85 -3.90
C ASN A 49 14.23 -0.61 -3.21
N THR A 50 14.38 0.50 -2.48
CA THR A 50 15.60 0.78 -1.67
C THR A 50 15.53 0.24 -0.25
N LEU A 51 14.32 -0.06 0.24
CA LEU A 51 14.06 -0.63 1.56
C LEU A 51 13.42 -2.00 1.40
N ASN A 52 13.80 -2.94 2.28
CA ASN A 52 13.19 -4.26 2.31
C ASN A 52 11.82 -4.21 3.00
N VAL A 53 10.84 -4.92 2.46
CA VAL A 53 9.50 -5.04 3.06
C VAL A 53 9.44 -6.33 3.86
N ASN A 54 9.19 -6.25 5.16
CA ASN A 54 8.91 -7.41 6.00
C ASN A 54 7.39 -7.53 6.23
N ASN A 55 6.83 -8.68 5.91
CA ASN A 55 5.42 -9.00 6.10
C ASN A 55 5.20 -10.30 6.92
N ASP A 56 6.22 -10.75 7.66
CA ASP A 56 6.24 -12.04 8.37
C ASP A 56 5.11 -12.15 9.40
N THR A 57 4.70 -11.03 10.01
CA THR A 57 3.61 -10.99 11.00
C THR A 57 2.22 -11.10 10.37
N GLY A 58 2.08 -10.90 9.06
CA GLY A 58 0.78 -10.81 8.40
C GLY A 58 -0.10 -9.64 8.88
N SER A 59 0.48 -8.64 9.55
CA SER A 59 -0.22 -7.48 10.12
C SER A 59 0.60 -6.20 9.94
N THR A 60 -0.07 -5.07 9.73
CA THR A 60 0.55 -3.74 9.69
C THR A 60 0.67 -3.09 11.08
N ILE A 61 0.08 -3.69 12.11
CA ILE A 61 0.08 -3.15 13.48
C ILE A 61 1.30 -3.69 14.24
N LYS A 62 2.03 -2.78 14.89
CA LYS A 62 3.19 -3.13 15.72
C LYS A 62 2.80 -4.12 16.83
N ASN A 63 3.60 -5.17 17.01
CA ASN A 63 3.40 -6.23 18.00
C ASN A 63 2.10 -7.05 17.83
N VAL A 64 1.51 -7.07 16.63
CA VAL A 64 0.35 -7.92 16.31
C VAL A 64 0.77 -8.91 15.23
N VAL A 65 0.43 -10.19 15.42
CA VAL A 65 0.68 -11.28 14.46
C VAL A 65 -0.65 -11.93 14.08
N ARG A 66 -0.82 -12.27 12.81
CA ARG A 66 -1.97 -13.02 12.32
C ARG A 66 -1.78 -14.51 12.59
N GLU A 67 -2.71 -15.10 13.34
CA GLU A 67 -2.80 -16.55 13.55
C GLU A 67 -4.12 -17.09 13.00
N VAL A 68 -4.06 -18.26 12.36
CA VAL A 68 -5.26 -18.97 11.88
C VAL A 68 -5.68 -19.98 12.95
N LYS A 69 -6.88 -19.80 13.52
CA LYS A 69 -7.45 -20.74 14.49
C LYS A 69 -8.07 -21.93 13.77
N GLY A 70 -7.86 -23.15 14.29
CA GLY A 70 -8.47 -24.38 13.76
C GLY A 70 -7.68 -25.11 12.68
N VAL A 71 -6.41 -24.74 12.47
CA VAL A 71 -5.45 -25.57 11.73
C VAL A 71 -4.66 -26.36 12.77
N ASP A 72 -4.84 -27.68 12.82
CA ASP A 72 -3.99 -28.55 13.62
C ASP A 72 -2.53 -28.28 13.22
N THR A 73 -1.75 -27.78 14.18
CA THR A 73 -0.32 -27.57 14.02
C THR A 73 0.34 -28.95 14.21
N PRO A 74 1.23 -29.42 13.32
CA PRO A 74 2.04 -30.60 13.62
C PRO A 74 2.95 -30.36 14.83
#